data_AF-A0A5C5X4N1-F1
#
_entry.id   AF-A0A5C5X4N1-F1
#
_cell.length_a   1.000
_cell.length_b   1.000
_cell.length_c   1.000
_cell.angle_alpha   90.00
_cell.angle_beta   90.00
_cell.angle_gamma   90.00
#
_symmetry.space_group_name_H-M   'P 1'
#
loop_
_entity.id
_entity.type
_entity.pdbx_description
1 polymer ?
#
loop_
_entity_poly.entity_id
_entity_poly.type
_entity_poly.pdbx_seq_one_letter_code
_entity_poly.pdbx_strand_id
1 'polypeptide(L)'
;MSTIFTALLNDEAGFIVSAELVLVATICVLGMIVGLNEVALNINNELEDVGSAFGCLQQSYCTSGVRGHNAHVSPSSFLDRPDFCIGENDIKTVQ
;
A
#
# COMPACT_ATOMS: atom_id res chain seq x y z
N MET A 1 21.13 -3.37 -58.70
CA MET A 1 21.47 -3.09 -57.28
C MET A 1 21.16 -1.66 -56.82
N SER A 2 21.01 -0.65 -57.70
CA SER A 2 20.64 0.69 -57.22
C SER A 2 19.15 0.84 -56.87
N THR A 3 18.27 0.04 -57.48
CA THR A 3 16.81 0.12 -57.28
C THR A 3 16.35 -0.16 -55.86
N ILE A 4 16.96 -1.14 -55.16
CA ILE A 4 16.66 -1.41 -53.74
C ILE A 4 17.15 -0.25 -52.86
N PHE A 5 18.32 0.32 -53.16
CA PHE A 5 18.88 1.43 -52.40
C PHE A 5 18.03 2.70 -52.56
N THR A 6 17.53 2.97 -53.77
CA THR A 6 16.60 4.08 -54.04
C THR A 6 15.22 3.83 -53.42
N ALA A 7 14.76 2.59 -53.33
CA ALA A 7 13.50 2.24 -52.67
C ALA A 7 13.57 2.49 -51.15
N LEU A 8 14.68 2.09 -50.50
CA LEU A 8 14.90 2.33 -49.07
C LEU A 8 15.05 3.82 -48.73
N LEU A 9 15.69 4.61 -49.61
CA LEU A 9 15.84 6.05 -49.40
C LEU A 9 14.55 6.86 -49.60
N ASN A 10 13.55 6.30 -50.27
CA ASN A 10 12.23 6.92 -50.47
C ASN A 10 11.13 6.21 -49.66
N ASP A 11 11.50 5.31 -48.74
CA ASP A 11 10.56 4.59 -47.90
C ASP A 11 10.16 5.44 -46.68
N GLU A 12 9.14 6.27 -46.86
CA GLU A 12 8.53 7.08 -45.80
C GLU A 12 7.62 6.25 -44.86
N ALA A 13 7.27 5.01 -45.24
CA ALA A 13 6.36 4.19 -44.44
C ALA A 13 6.99 3.74 -43.10
N GLY A 14 8.32 3.58 -43.06
CA GLY A 14 9.04 3.25 -41.83
C GLY A 14 9.13 4.41 -40.82
N PHE A 15 9.14 5.65 -41.30
CA PHE A 15 9.25 6.84 -40.43
C PHE A 15 7.94 7.10 -39.67
N ILE A 16 6.80 6.98 -40.36
CA ILE A 16 5.45 7.20 -39.80
C ILE A 16 5.12 6.17 -38.71
N VAL A 17 5.42 4.88 -38.94
CA VAL A 17 5.13 3.81 -37.98
C VAL A 17 6.00 3.91 -36.72
N SER A 18 7.21 4.47 -36.80
CA SER A 18 8.08 4.59 -35.62
C SER A 18 7.62 5.68 -34.65
N ALA A 19 7.12 6.82 -35.16
CA ALA A 19 6.67 7.93 -34.33
C ALA A 19 5.40 7.58 -33.54
N GLU A 20 4.46 6.88 -34.17
CA GLU A 20 3.21 6.42 -33.53
C GLU A 20 3.47 5.38 -32.43
N LEU A 21 4.42 4.45 -32.65
CA LEU A 21 4.78 3.45 -31.65
C LEU A 21 5.47 4.09 -30.44
N VAL A 22 6.31 5.11 -30.65
CA VAL A 22 6.92 5.89 -29.56
C VAL A 22 5.84 6.63 -28.76
N LEU A 23 4.84 7.22 -29.43
CA LEU A 23 3.70 7.86 -28.75
C LEU A 23 2.93 6.87 -27.87
N VAL A 24 2.58 5.69 -28.40
CA VAL A 24 1.86 4.66 -27.63
C VAL A 24 2.72 4.13 -26.46
N ALA A 25 4.01 3.90 -26.70
CA ALA A 25 4.93 3.43 -25.66
C ALA A 25 5.06 4.44 -24.51
N THR A 26 5.14 5.74 -24.81
CA THR A 26 5.22 6.77 -23.77
C THR A 26 3.95 6.87 -22.93
N ILE A 27 2.77 6.79 -23.55
CA ILE A 27 1.48 6.75 -22.82
C ILE A 27 1.40 5.50 -21.93
N CYS A 28 1.84 4.35 -22.44
CA CYS A 28 1.87 3.10 -21.69
C CYS A 28 2.79 3.20 -20.46
N VAL A 29 4.01 3.74 -20.62
CA VAL A 29 4.95 3.91 -19.51
C VAL A 29 4.41 4.88 -18.46
N LEU A 30 3.81 6.01 -18.87
CA LEU A 30 3.19 6.95 -17.93
C LEU A 30 2.03 6.29 -17.16
N GLY A 31 1.18 5.53 -17.85
CA GLY A 31 0.09 4.79 -17.22
C GLY A 31 0.58 3.74 -16.22
N MET A 32 1.65 3.02 -16.55
CA MET A 32 2.26 2.05 -15.64
C MET A 32 2.90 2.71 -14.41
N ILE A 33 3.56 3.86 -14.56
CA ILE A 33 4.18 4.57 -13.43
C ILE A 33 3.11 5.03 -12.44
N VAL A 34 2.05 5.68 -12.93
CA VAL A 34 0.94 6.11 -12.06
C VAL A 34 0.25 4.90 -11.44
N GLY A 35 -0.05 3.87 -12.23
CA GLY A 35 -0.67 2.65 -11.73
C GLY A 35 0.15 1.94 -10.65
N LEU A 36 1.47 1.83 -10.83
CA LEU A 36 2.35 1.20 -9.84
C LEU A 36 2.46 2.04 -8.56
N ASN A 37 2.45 3.37 -8.68
CA ASN A 37 2.45 4.27 -7.53
C ASN A 37 1.18 4.11 -6.69
N GLU A 38 0.01 4.09 -7.33
CA GLU A 38 -1.28 3.88 -6.66
C GLU A 38 -1.35 2.50 -5.99
N VAL A 39 -0.87 1.44 -6.66
CA VAL A 39 -0.82 0.10 -6.07
C VAL A 39 0.08 0.07 -4.83
N ALA A 40 1.25 0.71 -4.89
CA ALA A 40 2.16 0.76 -3.75
C ALA A 40 1.56 1.51 -2.56
N LEU A 41 0.94 2.66 -2.80
CA LEU A 41 0.26 3.43 -1.76
C LEU A 41 -0.89 2.65 -1.14
N ASN A 42 -1.74 2.03 -1.97
CA ASN A 42 -2.90 1.31 -1.48
C ASN A 42 -2.51 0.07 -0.68
N ILE A 43 -1.48 -0.67 -1.10
CA ILE A 43 -0.95 -1.80 -0.30
C ILE A 43 -0.44 -1.31 1.06
N ASN A 44 0.31 -0.21 1.10
CA ASN A 44 0.85 0.29 2.35
C ASN A 44 -0.25 0.76 3.31
N ASN A 45 -1.31 1.40 2.79
CA ASN A 45 -2.47 1.80 3.60
C ASN A 45 -3.18 0.57 4.18
N GLU A 46 -3.43 -0.47 3.38
CA GLU A 46 -4.08 -1.69 3.89
C GLU A 46 -3.20 -2.44 4.92
N LEU A 47 -1.88 -2.44 4.74
CA LEU A 47 -0.96 -3.01 5.74
C LEU A 47 -0.94 -2.20 7.04
N GLU A 48 -1.08 -0.88 6.94
CA GLU A 48 -1.26 -0.01 8.10
C GLU A 48 -2.56 -0.35 8.84
N ASP A 49 -3.69 -0.43 8.12
CA ASP A 49 -5.00 -0.77 8.68
C ASP A 49 -4.97 -2.14 9.36
N VAL A 50 -4.30 -3.12 8.76
CA VAL A 50 -4.07 -4.44 9.38
C VAL A 50 -3.24 -4.29 10.67
N GLY A 51 -2.16 -3.50 10.64
CA GLY A 51 -1.33 -3.22 11.81
C GLY A 51 -2.11 -2.57 12.95
N SER A 52 -2.92 -1.57 12.64
CA SER A 52 -3.83 -0.90 13.58
C SER A 52 -4.84 -1.90 14.16
N ALA A 53 -5.46 -2.72 13.32
CA ALA A 53 -6.42 -3.73 13.75
C ALA A 53 -5.81 -4.73 14.75
N PHE A 54 -4.55 -5.14 14.55
CA PHE A 54 -3.82 -5.95 15.52
C PHE A 54 -3.49 -5.18 16.81
N GLY A 55 -3.12 -3.90 16.72
CA GLY A 55 -2.88 -3.04 17.88
C GLY A 55 -4.13 -2.74 18.71
N CYS A 56 -5.30 -2.70 18.09
CA CYS A 56 -6.59 -2.52 18.78
C CYS A 56 -7.07 -3.78 19.52
N LEU A 57 -6.40 -4.92 19.40
CA LEU A 57 -6.76 -6.12 20.14
C LEU A 57 -6.46 -5.94 21.63
N GLN A 58 -7.52 -5.77 22.41
CA GLN A 58 -7.43 -5.63 23.86
C GLN A 58 -6.95 -6.94 24.52
N GLN A 59 -5.69 -6.98 24.97
CA GLN A 59 -5.12 -8.12 25.71
C GLN A 59 -5.35 -8.05 27.24
N SER A 60 -6.32 -7.24 27.69
CA SER A 60 -6.64 -7.10 29.11
C SER A 60 -7.50 -8.27 29.62
N TYR A 61 -7.26 -8.70 30.86
CA TYR A 61 -8.12 -9.66 31.56
C TYR A 61 -8.34 -9.25 33.02
N CYS A 62 -9.46 -9.68 33.59
CA CYS A 62 -9.77 -9.50 35.01
C CYS A 62 -10.48 -10.74 35.53
N THR A 63 -9.99 -11.31 36.63
CA THR A 63 -10.68 -12.39 37.35
C THR A 63 -11.36 -11.81 38.58
N SER A 64 -12.60 -12.23 38.86
CA SER A 64 -13.33 -11.75 40.04
C SER A 64 -12.97 -12.58 41.28
N GLY A 65 -12.64 -11.88 42.37
CA GLY A 65 -12.41 -12.47 43.69
C GLY A 65 -13.71 -12.64 44.46
N VAL A 66 -13.73 -13.53 45.46
CA VAL A 66 -14.89 -13.76 46.32
C VAL A 66 -14.73 -12.92 47.60
N ARG A 67 -15.78 -12.19 48.00
CA ARG A 67 -15.81 -11.37 49.22
C ARG A 67 -16.95 -11.80 50.13
N GLY A 68 -16.63 -12.21 51.35
CA GLY A 68 -17.57 -12.56 52.42
C GLY A 68 -17.41 -11.66 53.65
N HIS A 69 -18.19 -11.91 54.71
CA HIS A 69 -18.23 -11.04 55.90
C HIS A 69 -16.92 -11.04 56.72
N ASN A 70 -16.16 -12.15 56.70
CA ASN A 70 -14.90 -12.31 57.44
C ASN A 70 -13.73 -12.79 56.55
N ALA A 71 -13.91 -12.86 55.24
CA ALA A 71 -12.90 -13.37 54.32
C ALA A 71 -12.96 -12.64 52.97
N HIS A 72 -11.79 -12.42 52.37
CA HIS A 72 -11.65 -11.77 51.08
C HIS A 72 -10.56 -12.48 50.28
N VAL A 73 -10.86 -12.81 49.02
CA VAL A 73 -9.87 -13.30 48.06
C VAL A 73 -9.54 -12.18 47.10
N SER A 74 -8.27 -11.79 47.03
CA SER A 74 -7.84 -10.76 46.08
C SER A 74 -7.94 -11.27 44.64
N PRO A 75 -8.62 -10.52 43.74
CA PRO A 75 -8.62 -10.82 42.32
C PRO A 75 -7.26 -10.59 41.67
N SER A 76 -7.09 -11.10 40.43
CA SER A 76 -6.00 -10.70 39.54
C SER A 76 -6.56 -9.98 38.32
N SER A 77 -5.79 -9.03 37.79
CA SER A 77 -6.14 -8.35 36.56
C SER A 77 -4.88 -7.89 35.85
N PHE A 78 -4.91 -7.93 34.54
CA PHE A 78 -3.95 -7.27 33.67
C PHE A 78 -4.72 -6.25 32.83
N LEU A 79 -4.28 -4.99 32.90
CA LEU A 79 -4.84 -3.91 32.11
C LEU A 79 -3.76 -3.45 31.14
N ASP A 80 -4.01 -3.68 29.86
CA ASP A 80 -3.18 -3.11 28.80
C ASP A 80 -3.48 -1.62 28.69
N ARG A 81 -2.45 -0.79 28.63
CA ARG A 81 -2.58 0.67 28.65
C ARG A 81 -2.19 1.24 27.29
N PRO A 82 -2.86 2.31 26.84
CA PRO A 82 -2.46 2.98 25.62
C PRO A 82 -1.00 3.39 25.66
N ASP A 83 -0.23 2.96 24.67
CA ASP A 83 1.16 3.36 24.48
C ASP A 83 1.30 4.30 23.26
N PHE A 84 2.55 4.69 22.97
CA PHE A 84 2.87 5.61 21.89
C PHE A 84 2.46 5.11 20.49
N CYS A 85 2.26 3.80 20.32
CA CYS A 85 2.03 3.15 19.03
C CYS A 85 0.56 2.79 18.77
N ILE A 86 -0.38 3.30 19.57
CA ILE A 86 -1.81 2.95 19.45
C ILE A 86 -2.61 3.81 18.46
N GLY A 87 -2.05 4.92 18.00
CA GLY A 87 -2.73 5.80 17.06
C GLY A 87 -2.74 5.26 15.63
N GLU A 88 -3.87 5.40 14.95
CA GLU A 88 -3.99 5.31 13.48
C GLU A 88 -3.17 6.48 12.90
N ASN A 89 -1.96 6.18 12.41
CA ASN A 89 -0.98 7.18 12.01
C ASN A 89 -0.94 7.23 10.48
N ASP A 90 -2.12 7.50 9.89
CA ASP A 90 -2.40 7.33 8.45
C ASP A 90 -1.22 7.76 7.59
N ILE A 91 -0.83 6.91 6.64
CA ILE A 91 0.17 7.28 5.64
C ILE A 91 -0.29 8.55 4.93
N LYS A 92 0.36 9.66 5.25
CA LYS A 92 0.12 10.96 4.61
C LYS A 92 0.58 10.85 3.16
N THR A 93 -0.37 10.79 2.23
CA THR A 93 -0.04 10.95 0.82
C THR A 93 0.53 12.34 0.63
N VAL A 94 1.77 12.44 0.14
CA VAL A 94 2.33 13.72 -0.30
C VAL A 94 1.55 14.10 -1.56
N GLN A 95 0.63 15.06 -1.43
CA GLN A 95 0.02 15.73 -2.58
C GLN A 95 1.05 16.55 -3.35
#